data_AF-A0A3P9NEK7-F1
#
_entry.id   AF-A0A3P9NEK7-F1
#
_cell.length_a   1.000
_cell.length_b   1.000
_cell.length_c   1.000
_cell.angle_alpha   90.00
_cell.angle_beta   90.00
_cell.angle_gamma   90.00
#
_symmetry.space_group_name_H-M   'P 1'
#
loop_
_entity.id
_entity.type
_entity.pdbx_description
1 polymer ?
#
loop_
_entity_poly.entity_id
_entity_poly.type
_entity_poly.pdbx_seq_one_letter_code
_entity_poly.pdbx_strand_id
1 'polypeptide(L)'
;MSVPTALLLHQRARMERLVKELHMERQKLEQLKTDVNNMEYDALQRRFRRVNSTHLVPRPEEITRLRTHNRQLQIDIDCTLKETDLLQSRGFHDQDEPKKSDKDEDFEGAHWNCDSCTLLNHPALNRCEACEMPRYS
;
A
#
# COMPACT_ATOMS: atom_id res chain seq x y z
N MET A 1 -39.35 40.17 -41.99
CA MET A 1 -37.98 39.77 -41.60
C MET A 1 -37.64 38.52 -42.38
N SER A 2 -36.59 38.51 -43.20
CA SER A 2 -36.31 37.41 -44.15
C SER A 2 -35.65 36.22 -43.44
N VAL A 3 -36.20 35.02 -43.66
CA VAL A 3 -35.77 33.72 -43.11
C VAL A 3 -34.24 33.43 -43.24
N PRO A 4 -33.55 33.82 -44.33
CA PRO A 4 -32.11 33.60 -44.47
C PRO A 4 -31.26 34.24 -43.37
N THR A 5 -31.66 35.41 -42.86
CA THR A 5 -30.92 36.13 -41.82
C THR A 5 -31.01 35.40 -40.47
N ALA A 6 -32.16 34.80 -40.15
CA ALA A 6 -32.34 34.03 -38.91
C ALA A 6 -31.49 32.75 -38.88
N LEU A 7 -31.39 32.04 -40.01
CA LEU A 7 -30.55 30.84 -40.12
C LEU A 7 -29.07 31.15 -39.93
N LEU A 8 -28.57 32.22 -40.57
CA LEU A 8 -27.18 32.64 -40.44
C LEU A 8 -26.81 33.02 -39.00
N LEU A 9 -27.70 33.73 -38.31
CA LEU A 9 -27.51 34.07 -36.88
C LEU A 9 -27.45 32.83 -36.00
N HIS A 10 -28.33 31.84 -36.22
CA HIS A 10 -28.31 30.58 -35.50
C HIS A 10 -27.02 29.80 -35.74
N GLN A 11 -26.60 29.68 -37.00
CA GLN A 11 -25.35 29.00 -37.37
C GLN A 11 -24.13 29.66 -36.73
N ARG A 12 -24.07 31.00 -36.71
CA ARG A 12 -23.02 31.75 -36.02
C ARG A 12 -23.00 31.47 -34.52
N ALA A 13 -24.15 31.55 -33.85
CA ALA A 13 -24.25 31.27 -32.42
C ALA A 13 -23.85 29.82 -32.08
N ARG A 14 -24.17 28.85 -32.96
CA ARG A 14 -23.70 27.47 -32.82
C ARG A 14 -22.19 27.36 -32.97
N MET A 15 -21.61 28.01 -33.97
CA MET A 15 -20.16 28.02 -34.19
C MET A 15 -19.42 28.63 -33.00
N GLU A 16 -19.90 29.76 -32.46
CA GLU A 16 -19.32 30.42 -31.30
C GLU A 16 -19.35 29.52 -30.04
N ARG A 17 -20.43 28.73 -29.85
CA ARG A 17 -20.49 27.72 -28.77
C ARG A 17 -19.47 26.61 -28.97
N LEU A 18 -19.41 26.02 -30.16
CA LEU A 18 -18.46 24.94 -30.46
C LEU A 18 -17.00 25.39 -30.32
N VAL A 19 -16.68 26.63 -30.70
CA VAL A 19 -15.35 27.21 -30.52
C VAL A 19 -15.00 27.34 -29.03
N LYS A 20 -15.94 27.78 -28.20
CA LYS A 20 -15.75 27.85 -26.74
C LYS A 20 -15.55 26.47 -26.12
N GLU A 21 -16.38 25.50 -26.50
CA GLU A 21 -16.26 24.11 -26.04
C GLU A 21 -14.90 23.51 -26.44
N LEU A 22 -14.48 23.69 -27.70
CA LEU A 22 -13.17 23.23 -28.16
C LEU A 22 -12.02 23.86 -27.38
N HIS A 23 -12.12 25.15 -27.05
CA HIS A 23 -11.12 25.83 -26.24
C HIS A 23 -11.04 25.25 -24.83
N MET A 24 -12.18 25.00 -24.17
CA MET A 24 -12.24 24.38 -22.85
C MET A 24 -11.66 22.95 -22.87
N GLU A 25 -12.01 22.14 -23.87
CA GLU A 25 -11.47 20.77 -23.99
C GLU A 25 -9.97 20.78 -24.26
N ARG A 26 -9.45 21.74 -25.04
CA ARG A 26 -8.00 21.93 -25.21
C ARG A 26 -7.32 22.28 -23.88
N GLN A 27 -7.90 23.18 -23.08
CA GLN A 27 -7.35 23.53 -21.76
C GLN A 27 -7.32 22.32 -20.82
N LYS A 28 -8.41 21.53 -20.76
CA LYS A 28 -8.45 20.30 -19.96
C LYS A 28 -7.39 19.29 -20.40
N LEU A 29 -7.20 19.14 -21.71
CA LEU A 29 -6.18 18.24 -22.24
C LEU A 29 -4.77 18.66 -21.83
N GLU A 30 -4.45 19.95 -21.91
CA GLU A 30 -3.13 20.45 -21.46
C GLU A 30 -2.93 20.29 -19.96
N GLN A 31 -3.98 20.48 -19.15
CA GLN A 31 -3.92 20.21 -17.72
C GLN A 31 -3.63 18.71 -17.46
N LEU A 32 -4.39 17.81 -18.09
CA LEU A 32 -4.21 16.38 -17.91
C LEU A 32 -2.83 15.90 -18.34
N LYS A 33 -2.29 16.44 -19.45
CA LYS A 33 -0.91 16.16 -19.87
C LYS A 33 0.10 16.57 -18.80
N THR A 34 -0.09 17.74 -18.21
CA THR A 34 0.78 18.24 -17.12
C THR A 34 0.71 17.32 -15.91
N ASP A 35 -0.50 16.90 -15.52
CA ASP A 35 -0.72 16.01 -14.38
C ASP A 35 -0.07 14.63 -14.61
N VAL A 36 -0.25 14.05 -15.81
CA VAL A 36 0.40 12.79 -16.19
C VAL A 36 1.91 12.91 -16.14
N ASN A 37 2.48 13.98 -16.71
CA ASN A 37 3.93 14.19 -16.70
C ASN A 37 4.47 14.30 -15.26
N ASN A 38 3.76 14.98 -14.36
CA ASN A 38 4.13 15.07 -12.95
C ASN A 38 4.06 13.70 -12.25
N MET A 39 3.00 12.92 -12.49
CA MET A 39 2.86 11.57 -11.93
C MET A 39 3.98 10.64 -12.41
N GLU A 40 4.34 10.71 -13.70
CA GLU A 40 5.44 9.94 -14.28
C GLU A 40 6.78 10.32 -13.66
N TYR A 41 7.03 11.62 -13.47
CA TYR A 41 8.21 12.12 -12.80
C TYR A 41 8.31 11.60 -11.35
N ASP A 42 7.23 11.66 -10.59
CA ASP A 42 7.19 11.16 -9.20
C ASP A 42 7.44 9.65 -9.15
N ALA A 43 6.85 8.87 -10.06
CA ALA A 43 7.08 7.43 -10.15
C ALA A 43 8.55 7.10 -10.46
N LEU A 44 9.16 7.84 -11.40
CA LEU A 44 10.59 7.72 -11.72
C LEU A 44 11.46 8.09 -10.52
N GLN A 45 11.13 9.17 -9.79
CA GLN A 45 11.88 9.57 -8.61
C GLN A 45 11.76 8.55 -7.47
N ARG A 46 10.57 7.98 -7.23
CA ARG A 46 10.36 6.87 -6.28
C ARG A 46 11.19 5.66 -6.67
N ARG A 47 11.26 5.31 -7.97
CA ARG A 47 12.10 4.21 -8.49
C ARG A 47 13.58 4.50 -8.27
N PHE A 48 14.05 5.71 -8.58
CA PHE A 48 15.44 6.11 -8.38
C PHE A 48 15.84 6.06 -6.91
N ARG A 49 14.98 6.52 -5.99
CA ARG A 49 15.21 6.39 -4.55
C ARG A 49 15.34 4.93 -4.12
N ARG A 50 14.51 4.02 -4.63
CA ARG A 50 14.64 2.59 -4.34
C ARG A 50 15.95 2.00 -4.86
N VAL A 51 16.34 2.34 -6.09
CA VAL A 51 17.56 1.81 -6.72
C VAL A 51 18.84 2.39 -6.09
N ASN A 52 18.85 3.67 -5.73
CA ASN A 52 20.00 4.32 -5.09
C ASN A 52 20.08 4.06 -3.59
N SER A 53 19.02 3.55 -2.98
CA SER A 53 19.05 2.99 -1.64
C SER A 53 19.67 1.59 -1.66
N THR A 54 20.84 1.45 -2.26
CA THR A 54 21.66 0.22 -2.22
C THR A 54 22.09 -0.16 -0.80
N HIS A 55 21.95 0.76 0.17
CA HIS A 55 22.28 0.55 1.57
C HIS A 55 21.11 -0.01 2.42
N LEU A 56 19.91 -0.18 1.86
CA LEU A 56 18.71 -0.65 2.58
C LEU A 56 18.13 -1.98 2.09
N VAL A 57 18.72 -2.60 1.06
CA VAL A 57 18.37 -3.96 0.66
C VAL A 57 19.50 -4.87 1.15
N PRO A 58 19.31 -5.58 2.28
CA PRO A 58 20.30 -6.54 2.76
C PRO A 58 20.57 -7.55 1.65
N ARG A 59 21.84 -7.94 1.47
CA ARG A 59 22.19 -8.91 0.44
C ARG A 59 21.37 -10.20 0.64
N PRO A 60 21.01 -10.93 -0.43
CA PRO A 60 20.23 -12.17 -0.30
C PRO A 60 20.83 -13.16 0.73
N GLU A 61 22.16 -13.20 0.83
CA GLU A 61 22.89 -14.00 1.82
C GLU A 61 22.63 -13.53 3.26
N GLU A 62 22.54 -12.21 3.47
CA GLU A 62 22.25 -11.61 4.77
C GLU A 62 20.80 -11.83 5.19
N ILE A 63 19.84 -11.73 4.25
CA ILE A 63 18.44 -12.09 4.48
C ILE A 63 18.35 -13.56 4.90
N THR A 64 19.05 -14.45 4.20
CA THR A 64 19.08 -15.88 4.51
C THR A 64 19.66 -16.14 5.90
N ARG A 65 20.77 -15.48 6.26
CA ARG A 65 21.39 -15.58 7.58
C ARG A 65 20.43 -15.12 8.69
N LEU A 66 19.78 -13.96 8.50
CA LEU A 66 18.82 -13.42 9.46
C LEU A 66 17.60 -14.33 9.64
N ARG A 67 17.09 -14.93 8.57
CA ARG A 67 15.99 -15.92 8.65
C ARG A 67 16.39 -17.16 9.43
N THR A 68 17.59 -17.69 9.18
CA THR A 68 18.12 -18.84 9.93
C THR A 68 18.29 -18.50 11.42
N HIS A 69 18.81 -17.32 11.73
CA HIS A 69 18.98 -16.88 13.12
C HIS A 69 17.63 -16.69 13.83
N ASN A 70 16.65 -16.07 13.17
CA ASN A 70 15.28 -15.95 13.71
C ASN A 70 14.65 -17.32 13.99
N ARG A 71 14.84 -18.29 13.09
CA ARG A 71 14.36 -19.66 13.31
C ARG A 71 15.03 -20.30 14.52
N GLN A 72 16.32 -20.07 14.73
CA GLN A 72 17.02 -20.59 15.90
C GLN A 72 16.48 -19.97 17.20
N LEU A 73 16.32 -18.65 17.23
CA LEU A 73 15.76 -17.96 18.40
C LEU A 73 14.34 -18.43 18.74
N GLN A 74 13.50 -18.70 17.73
CA GLN A 74 12.17 -19.28 17.96
C GLN A 74 12.25 -20.65 18.63
N ILE A 75 13.14 -21.53 18.15
CA ILE A 75 13.37 -22.84 18.78
C ILE A 75 13.84 -22.69 20.23
N ASP A 76 14.74 -21.75 20.49
CA ASP A 76 15.29 -21.51 21.82
C ASP A 76 14.21 -20.99 22.78
N ILE A 77 13.35 -20.08 22.30
CA ILE A 77 12.18 -19.58 23.04
C ILE A 77 11.24 -20.75 23.37
N ASP A 78 10.89 -21.59 22.39
CA ASP A 78 9.99 -22.73 22.60
C ASP A 78 10.55 -23.73 23.62
N CYS A 79 11.86 -24.01 23.55
CA CYS A 79 12.53 -24.87 24.53
C CYS A 79 12.47 -24.28 25.93
N THR A 80 12.77 -22.98 26.06
CA THR A 80 12.79 -22.27 27.35
C THR A 80 11.40 -22.15 27.96
N LEU A 81 10.37 -21.88 27.15
CA LEU A 81 8.98 -21.89 27.59
C LEU A 81 8.58 -23.26 28.13
N LYS A 82 8.91 -24.32 27.39
CA LYS A 82 8.60 -25.69 27.81
C LYS A 82 9.33 -26.10 29.10
N GLU A 83 10.57 -25.66 29.29
CA GLU A 83 11.30 -25.85 30.54
C GLU A 83 10.61 -25.11 31.70
N THR A 84 10.17 -23.87 31.46
CA THR A 84 9.44 -23.05 32.45
C THR A 84 8.14 -23.72 32.86
N ASP A 85 7.35 -24.23 31.90
CA ASP A 85 6.09 -24.94 32.16
C ASP A 85 6.32 -26.23 32.98
N LEU A 86 7.39 -26.98 32.68
CA LEU A 86 7.74 -28.19 33.42
C LEU A 86 8.15 -27.88 34.87
N LEU A 87 8.83 -26.75 35.09
CA LEU A 87 9.21 -26.28 36.42
C LEU A 87 7.99 -25.77 37.20
N GLN A 88 7.10 -25.02 36.55
CA GLN A 88 5.84 -24.57 37.15
C GLN A 88 4.94 -25.76 37.52
N SER A 89 4.88 -26.78 36.66
CA SER A 89 4.10 -28.01 36.91
C SER A 89 4.64 -28.84 38.08
N ARG A 90 5.91 -28.66 38.47
CA ARG A 90 6.51 -29.30 39.66
C ARG A 90 6.26 -28.53 40.96
N GLY A 91 5.81 -27.28 40.88
CA GLY A 91 5.36 -26.47 42.01
C GLY A 91 3.84 -26.35 41.98
N PHE A 92 3.11 -27.33 42.51
CA PHE A 92 1.67 -27.16 42.75
C PHE A 92 1.44 -26.08 43.82
N HIS A 93 0.98 -24.88 43.43
CA HIS A 93 0.05 -24.10 44.26
C HIS A 93 -0.66 -22.99 43.46
N ASP A 94 -1.96 -22.86 43.75
CA ASP A 94 -2.92 -21.83 43.34
C ASP A 94 -2.33 -20.43 43.16
N GLN A 95 -2.64 -19.82 42.02
CA GLN A 95 -3.07 -18.43 41.93
C GLN A 95 -3.71 -18.14 40.56
N ASP A 96 -4.84 -17.46 40.60
CA ASP A 96 -5.57 -16.89 39.48
C ASP A 96 -4.64 -16.16 38.50
N GLU A 97 -4.24 -16.82 37.42
CA GLU A 97 -3.82 -16.12 36.21
C GLU A 97 -5.09 -15.53 35.58
N PRO A 98 -5.16 -14.21 35.33
CA PRO A 98 -6.24 -13.67 34.55
C PRO A 98 -6.07 -14.25 33.15
N LYS A 99 -6.89 -15.27 32.84
CA LYS A 99 -7.15 -15.70 31.47
C LYS A 99 -7.32 -14.41 30.68
N LYS A 100 -6.32 -14.09 29.85
CA LYS A 100 -6.49 -13.11 28.78
C LYS A 100 -7.71 -13.61 28.04
N SER A 101 -8.81 -12.93 28.26
CA SER A 101 -10.04 -13.21 27.58
C SER A 101 -9.71 -13.05 26.11
N ASP A 102 -9.76 -14.15 25.38
CA ASP A 102 -10.01 -14.18 23.93
C ASP A 102 -11.36 -13.50 23.69
N LYS A 103 -11.33 -12.17 23.80
CA LYS A 103 -12.35 -11.18 23.48
C LYS A 103 -11.49 -10.03 22.95
N ASP A 104 -11.21 -9.94 21.66
CA ASP A 104 -12.18 -9.98 20.58
C ASP A 104 -11.63 -10.78 19.40
N GLU A 105 -12.24 -11.94 19.10
CA GLU A 105 -12.17 -12.57 17.78
C GLU A 105 -12.93 -11.71 16.76
N ASP A 106 -12.48 -10.48 16.52
CA ASP A 106 -12.84 -9.77 15.31
C ASP A 106 -11.89 -10.26 14.21
N PHE A 107 -12.47 -11.11 13.38
CA PHE A 107 -11.88 -11.92 12.31
C PHE A 107 -11.22 -11.09 11.20
N GLU A 108 -10.17 -10.32 11.51
CA GLU A 108 -9.42 -9.54 10.53
C GLU A 108 -8.12 -10.24 10.18
N GLY A 109 -8.16 -11.45 9.60
CA GLY A 109 -7.06 -12.07 8.84
C GLY A 109 -5.62 -12.07 9.42
N ALA A 110 -4.66 -12.60 8.65
CA ALA A 110 -3.24 -12.50 8.98
C ALA A 110 -2.66 -11.20 8.40
N HIS A 111 -1.80 -10.53 9.17
CA HIS A 111 -0.99 -9.41 8.67
C HIS A 111 -0.13 -9.92 7.50
N TRP A 112 0.17 -9.05 6.53
CA TRP A 112 0.86 -9.46 5.30
C TRP A 112 2.07 -8.58 5.00
N ASN A 113 3.16 -9.19 4.55
CA ASN A 113 4.33 -8.46 4.10
C ASN A 113 4.14 -7.98 2.66
N CYS A 114 4.41 -6.71 2.39
CA CYS A 114 4.38 -6.19 1.03
C CYS A 114 5.53 -6.77 0.19
N ASP A 115 5.21 -7.37 -0.96
CA ASP A 115 6.23 -7.94 -1.86
C ASP A 115 7.20 -6.89 -2.43
N SER A 116 6.80 -5.62 -2.43
CA SER A 116 7.60 -4.52 -3.00
C SER A 116 8.51 -3.82 -1.99
N CYS A 117 8.08 -3.67 -0.73
CA CYS A 117 8.83 -2.92 0.29
C CYS A 117 8.93 -3.61 1.64
N THR A 118 8.46 -4.86 1.77
CA THR A 118 8.53 -5.76 2.93
C THR A 118 7.77 -5.33 4.20
N LEU A 119 7.16 -4.15 4.19
CA LEU A 119 6.34 -3.63 5.28
C LEU A 119 5.25 -4.64 5.68
N LEU A 120 5.09 -4.86 6.98
CA LEU A 120 4.01 -5.66 7.55
C LEU A 120 2.74 -4.80 7.60
N ASN A 121 1.82 -5.05 6.68
CA ASN A 121 0.57 -4.32 6.54
C ASN A 121 -0.53 -4.94 7.40
N HIS A 122 -1.46 -4.08 7.83
CA HIS A 122 -2.68 -4.50 8.49
C HIS A 122 -3.51 -5.43 7.59
N PRO A 123 -4.19 -6.46 8.14
CA PRO A 123 -4.94 -7.43 7.35
C PRO A 123 -6.06 -6.83 6.51
N ALA A 124 -6.68 -5.73 6.99
CA ALA A 124 -7.73 -4.99 6.29
C ALA A 124 -7.25 -4.22 5.05
N LEU A 125 -5.94 -4.04 4.88
CA LEU A 125 -5.39 -3.29 3.75
C LEU A 125 -5.17 -4.20 2.52
N ASN A 126 -5.68 -3.74 1.39
CA ASN A 126 -5.54 -4.33 0.06
C ASN A 126 -4.42 -3.68 -0.78
N ARG A 127 -3.77 -2.65 -0.24
CA ARG A 127 -2.55 -2.02 -0.77
C ARG A 127 -1.59 -1.74 0.37
N CYS A 128 -0.31 -1.69 0.08
CA CYS A 128 0.71 -1.37 1.07
C CYS A 128 0.56 0.10 1.52
N GLU A 129 0.49 0.37 2.83
CA GLU A 129 0.34 1.73 3.36
C GLU A 129 1.53 2.65 3.04
N ALA A 130 2.73 2.09 2.84
CA ALA A 130 3.92 2.89 2.54
C ALA A 130 4.18 3.08 1.04
N CYS A 131 3.87 2.09 0.19
CA CYS A 131 4.23 2.12 -1.23
C CYS A 131 3.05 1.95 -2.19
N GLU A 132 1.84 1.78 -1.67
CA GLU A 132 0.56 1.70 -2.40
C GLU A 132 0.44 0.52 -3.40
N MET A 133 1.44 -0.37 -3.41
CA MET A 133 1.45 -1.58 -4.23
C MET A 133 0.36 -2.55 -3.74
N PRO A 134 -0.38 -3.19 -4.65
CA PRO A 134 -1.48 -4.07 -4.29
C PRO A 134 -0.97 -5.31 -3.55
N ARG A 135 -1.83 -5.86 -2.68
CA ARG A 135 -1.63 -7.19 -2.09
C ARG A 135 -1.87 -8.24 -3.17
N TYR A 136 -0.81 -8.91 -3.62
CA TYR A 136 -0.96 -10.09 -4.46
C TYR A 136 -1.29 -11.30 -3.56
N SER A 137 -2.31 -12.08 -3.94
CA SER A 137 -2.73 -13.28 -3.21
C SER A 137 -1.83 -14.47 -3.50
#